data_AF-X1AHZ7-F1
#
_entry.id   AF-X1AHZ7-F1
#
_cell.length_a   1.000
_cell.length_b   1.000
_cell.length_c   1.000
_cell.angle_alpha   90.00
_cell.angle_beta   90.00
_cell.angle_gamma   90.00
#
_symmetry.space_group_name_H-M   'P 1'
#
loop_
_entity.id
_entity.type
_entity.pdbx_description
1 polymer ?
#
loop_
_entity_poly.entity_id
_entity_poly.type
_entity_poly.pdbx_seq_one_letter_code
_entity_poly.pdbx_strand_id
1 'polypeptide(L)'
;ELILIFFREVIYTKLGYIPNRQDIIDLGFRGIIRIVREMNLTFSNIISEAFKDANYIKQEKTTWKSFNSKEIDFFEKYGIQWEKLKSRWEWTTLYPSLIKEFFKEVIIPVKGRIPTLNEIKDMGYRGVIRVCYSDYDYYDLINDISNELYGKDYNFVRNIPIHKIDEIKGAVKNITSKFITKKQYPRSINYLSAKLGVSWTTFFEHTNEYLVDNYGSKKGLELFSLMWPYQDMKIQKIGIKVHILINDLFTLFLKELGTDILGAPIKFYREPLIFSNRFHPDGLILLTSNNLSFLKVIINFSIT
;
A
#
# COMPACT_ATOMS: atom_id res chain seq x y z
N GLU A 1 31.17 22.55 -10.22
CA GLU A 1 32.26 21.81 -10.90
C GLU A 1 32.50 20.41 -10.32
N LEU A 2 32.81 20.26 -9.03
CA LEU A 2 33.02 18.94 -8.38
C LEU A 2 31.87 17.92 -8.61
N ILE A 3 30.62 18.38 -8.58
CA ILE A 3 29.47 17.52 -8.88
C ILE A 3 29.50 17.01 -10.32
N LEU A 4 29.88 17.86 -11.29
CA LEU A 4 29.98 17.44 -12.70
C LEU A 4 31.10 16.41 -12.88
N ILE A 5 32.24 16.61 -12.21
CA ILE A 5 33.34 15.64 -12.18
C ILE A 5 32.88 14.32 -11.55
N PHE A 6 32.12 14.36 -10.46
CA PHE A 6 31.56 13.15 -9.86
C PHE A 6 30.68 12.35 -10.83
N PHE A 7 29.80 13.02 -11.56
CA PHE A 7 28.95 12.34 -12.56
C PHE A 7 29.76 11.78 -13.73
N ARG A 8 30.77 12.51 -14.23
CA ARG A 8 31.64 12.09 -15.33
C ARG A 8 32.61 10.96 -14.95
N GLU A 9 33.36 11.13 -13.88
CA GLU A 9 34.51 10.27 -13.58
C GLU A 9 34.15 9.10 -12.66
N VAL A 10 33.13 9.27 -11.80
CA VAL A 10 32.75 8.24 -10.82
C VAL A 10 31.52 7.48 -11.29
N ILE A 11 30.43 8.19 -11.58
CA ILE A 11 29.17 7.52 -11.91
C ILE A 11 29.22 6.90 -13.30
N TYR A 12 29.64 7.65 -14.32
CA TYR A 12 29.68 7.12 -15.68
C TYR A 12 30.68 5.97 -15.81
N THR A 13 31.88 6.07 -15.21
CA THR A 13 32.85 4.96 -15.15
C THR A 13 32.27 3.70 -14.50
N LYS A 14 31.43 3.86 -13.47
CA LYS A 14 30.81 2.73 -12.76
C LYS A 14 29.65 2.09 -13.53
N LEU A 15 28.87 2.89 -14.25
CA LEU A 15 27.66 2.42 -14.94
C LEU A 15 27.89 2.10 -16.43
N GLY A 16 28.86 2.76 -17.06
CA GLY A 16 29.08 2.73 -18.51
C GLY A 16 28.03 3.50 -19.32
N TYR A 17 27.12 4.23 -18.66
CA TYR A 17 26.04 4.98 -19.30
C TYR A 17 25.63 6.23 -18.50
N ILE A 18 24.84 7.11 -19.11
CA ILE A 18 24.31 8.32 -18.47
C ILE A 18 23.25 7.94 -17.41
N PRO A 19 23.51 8.19 -16.11
CA PRO A 19 22.63 7.75 -15.02
C PRO A 19 21.30 8.50 -14.99
N ASN A 20 20.23 7.80 -14.60
CA ASN A 20 19.00 8.44 -14.14
C ASN A 20 19.03 8.62 -12.61
N ARG A 21 18.01 9.29 -12.05
CA ARG A 21 17.94 9.56 -10.61
C ARG A 21 17.92 8.29 -9.76
N GLN A 22 17.28 7.22 -10.22
CA GLN A 22 17.18 5.97 -9.48
C GLN A 22 18.52 5.24 -9.45
N ASP A 23 19.28 5.25 -10.55
CA ASP A 23 20.63 4.67 -10.62
C ASP A 23 21.53 5.24 -9.49
N ILE A 24 21.42 6.55 -9.20
CA ILE A 24 22.17 7.21 -8.12
C ILE A 24 21.70 6.78 -6.73
N ILE A 25 20.40 6.55 -6.55
CA ILE A 25 19.81 6.06 -5.29
C ILE A 25 20.29 4.64 -5.02
N ASP A 26 20.29 3.79 -6.04
CA ASP A 26 20.67 2.37 -5.96
C ASP A 26 22.16 2.20 -5.69
N LEU A 27 22.98 3.12 -6.23
CA LEU A 27 24.41 3.21 -5.90
C LEU A 27 24.70 3.76 -4.49
N GLY A 28 23.69 4.15 -3.72
CA GLY A 28 23.83 4.65 -2.36
C GLY A 28 24.14 6.15 -2.25
N PHE A 29 24.16 6.89 -3.36
CA PHE A 29 24.54 8.32 -3.38
C PHE A 29 23.35 9.26 -3.17
N ARG A 30 22.40 8.91 -2.29
CA ARG A 30 21.22 9.75 -1.98
C ARG A 30 21.59 11.16 -1.50
N GLY A 31 22.72 11.29 -0.80
CA GLY A 31 23.25 12.58 -0.34
C GLY A 31 23.54 13.55 -1.48
N ILE A 32 23.98 13.04 -2.64
CA ILE A 32 24.28 13.88 -3.79
C ILE A 32 23.00 14.46 -4.39
N ILE A 33 21.91 13.69 -4.46
CA ILE A 33 20.61 14.21 -4.91
C ILE A 33 20.14 15.35 -4.01
N ARG A 34 20.41 15.27 -2.70
CA ARG A 34 20.08 16.33 -1.75
C ARG A 34 20.90 17.60 -2.02
N ILE A 35 22.22 17.46 -2.18
CA ILE A 35 23.13 18.59 -2.49
C ILE A 35 22.72 19.29 -3.79
N VAL A 36 22.40 18.52 -4.83
CA VAL A 36 21.90 19.05 -6.12
C VAL A 36 20.68 19.95 -5.93
N ARG A 37 19.73 19.51 -5.09
CA ARG A 37 18.52 20.27 -4.78
C ARG A 37 18.82 21.53 -3.96
N GLU A 38 19.74 21.44 -3.00
CA GLU A 38 20.18 22.59 -2.18
C GLU A 38 20.88 23.67 -3.02
N MET A 39 21.50 23.29 -4.13
CA MET A 39 22.08 24.21 -5.11
C MET A 39 21.06 24.81 -6.09
N ASN A 40 19.75 24.59 -5.89
CA ASN A 40 18.69 24.98 -6.83
C ASN A 40 18.89 24.45 -8.26
N LEU A 41 19.57 23.30 -8.40
CA LEU A 41 19.74 22.63 -9.68
C LEU A 41 18.77 21.45 -9.79
N THR A 42 18.28 21.22 -11.01
CA THR A 42 17.56 19.97 -11.29
C THR A 42 18.56 18.87 -11.61
N PHE A 43 18.19 17.61 -11.34
CA PHE A 43 18.98 16.46 -11.77
C PHE A 43 19.21 16.48 -13.28
N SER A 44 18.20 16.85 -14.06
CA SER A 44 18.31 16.98 -15.51
C SER A 44 19.35 18.01 -15.92
N ASN A 45 19.40 19.17 -15.27
CA ASN A 45 20.36 20.23 -15.59
C ASN A 45 21.80 19.74 -15.35
N ILE A 46 22.02 19.01 -14.25
CA ILE A 46 23.35 18.50 -13.91
C ILE A 46 23.81 17.40 -14.86
N ILE A 47 22.90 16.51 -15.26
CA ILE A 47 23.21 15.50 -16.28
C ILE A 47 23.52 16.16 -17.61
N SER A 48 22.68 17.10 -18.07
CA SER A 48 22.93 17.82 -19.32
C SER A 48 24.28 18.54 -19.30
N GLU A 49 24.64 19.20 -18.20
CA GLU A 49 25.90 19.94 -18.08
C GLU A 49 27.12 19.01 -17.91
N ALA A 50 26.98 17.92 -17.15
CA ALA A 50 28.07 16.97 -16.93
C ALA A 50 28.49 16.26 -18.22
N PHE A 51 27.55 16.04 -19.14
CA PHE A 51 27.77 15.28 -20.37
C PHE A 51 27.66 16.13 -21.64
N LYS A 52 27.80 17.47 -21.52
CA LYS A 52 27.65 18.43 -22.63
C LYS A 52 28.76 18.37 -23.68
N ASP A 53 30.00 18.19 -23.24
CA ASP A 53 31.20 18.43 -24.08
C ASP A 53 31.90 17.16 -24.55
N ALA A 54 31.39 15.99 -24.20
CA ALA A 54 32.09 14.75 -24.47
C ALA A 54 31.35 13.90 -25.49
N ASN A 55 32.13 13.27 -26.36
CA ASN A 55 31.75 12.11 -27.18
C ASN A 55 31.41 10.88 -26.31
N TYR A 56 30.74 11.10 -25.16
CA TYR A 56 30.00 10.05 -24.51
C TYR A 56 28.93 9.65 -25.52
N ILE A 57 29.14 8.49 -26.12
CA ILE A 57 28.12 7.83 -26.92
C ILE A 57 26.89 7.90 -26.04
N LYS A 58 25.84 8.61 -26.48
CA LYS A 58 24.48 8.29 -26.09
C LYS A 58 24.29 6.86 -26.56
N GLN A 59 24.84 5.89 -25.81
CA GLN A 59 24.12 4.69 -25.57
C GLN A 59 22.91 5.24 -24.83
N GLU A 60 21.91 5.66 -25.61
CA GLU A 60 20.54 5.47 -25.21
C GLU A 60 20.57 4.12 -24.52
N LYS A 61 20.15 4.08 -23.25
CA LYS A 61 19.61 2.83 -22.76
C LYS A 61 18.56 2.48 -23.82
N THR A 62 18.92 1.68 -24.84
CA THR A 62 18.22 0.43 -25.09
C THR A 62 18.15 -0.13 -23.69
N THR A 63 17.05 0.20 -23.02
CA THR A 63 16.69 -0.28 -21.71
C THR A 63 16.71 -1.76 -21.96
N TRP A 64 17.83 -2.40 -21.61
CA TRP A 64 18.02 -3.80 -21.89
C TRP A 64 16.78 -4.44 -21.30
N LYS A 65 16.05 -5.12 -22.17
CA LYS A 65 14.89 -5.91 -21.82
C LYS A 65 15.42 -6.99 -20.92
N SER A 66 15.63 -6.70 -19.65
CA SER A 66 16.08 -7.69 -18.68
C SER A 66 14.87 -8.52 -18.31
N PHE A 67 14.34 -9.21 -19.30
CA PHE A 67 13.48 -10.35 -19.12
C PHE A 67 14.33 -11.41 -18.44
N ASN A 68 13.85 -11.95 -17.34
CA ASN A 68 14.48 -13.11 -16.76
C ASN A 68 14.22 -14.35 -17.64
N SER A 69 14.95 -15.44 -17.40
CA SER A 69 14.82 -16.66 -18.20
C SER A 69 13.39 -17.19 -18.24
N LYS A 70 12.63 -17.15 -17.12
CA LYS A 70 11.22 -17.59 -17.11
C LYS A 70 10.31 -16.72 -17.96
N GLU A 71 10.59 -15.42 -18.05
CA GLU A 71 9.85 -14.53 -18.97
C GLU A 71 10.15 -14.87 -20.42
N ILE A 72 11.43 -15.14 -20.75
CA ILE A 72 11.83 -15.54 -22.10
C ILE A 72 11.20 -16.88 -22.48
N ASP A 73 11.27 -17.88 -21.60
CA ASP A 73 10.64 -19.19 -21.79
C ASP A 73 9.14 -19.05 -22.06
N PHE A 74 8.47 -18.16 -21.32
CA PHE A 74 7.06 -17.83 -21.55
C PHE A 74 6.85 -17.18 -22.93
N PHE A 75 7.66 -16.20 -23.31
CA PHE A 75 7.51 -15.53 -24.60
C PHE A 75 7.75 -16.48 -25.78
N GLU A 76 8.76 -17.34 -25.70
CA GLU A 76 9.04 -18.35 -26.71
C GLU A 76 7.88 -19.35 -26.83
N LYS A 77 7.38 -19.86 -25.70
CA LYS A 77 6.25 -20.79 -25.65
C LYS A 77 4.99 -20.21 -26.32
N TYR A 78 4.72 -18.93 -26.13
CA TYR A 78 3.53 -18.27 -26.67
C TYR A 78 3.78 -17.47 -27.97
N GLY A 79 4.98 -17.59 -28.58
CA GLY A 79 5.31 -16.94 -29.84
C GLY A 79 5.39 -15.41 -29.78
N ILE A 80 5.63 -14.83 -28.60
CA ILE A 80 5.78 -13.38 -28.42
C ILE A 80 7.17 -12.97 -28.90
N GLN A 81 7.21 -12.09 -29.91
CA GLN A 81 8.45 -11.49 -30.44
C GLN A 81 9.01 -10.42 -29.48
N TRP A 82 9.51 -10.88 -28.33
CA TRP A 82 9.91 -10.03 -27.21
C TRP A 82 11.06 -9.07 -27.57
N GLU A 83 11.88 -9.40 -28.58
CA GLU A 83 12.96 -8.57 -29.11
C GLU A 83 12.46 -7.32 -29.84
N LYS A 84 11.21 -7.32 -30.30
CA LYS A 84 10.60 -6.18 -31.01
C LYS A 84 9.79 -5.24 -30.13
N LEU A 85 9.55 -5.62 -28.88
CA LEU A 85 8.77 -4.79 -27.94
C LEU A 85 9.46 -3.44 -27.63
N LYS A 86 8.73 -2.33 -27.61
CA LYS A 86 9.18 -0.99 -27.21
C LYS A 86 9.38 -0.87 -25.70
N SER A 87 8.73 -1.72 -24.91
CA SER A 87 8.93 -1.79 -23.45
C SER A 87 8.71 -3.21 -22.92
N ARG A 88 9.22 -3.49 -21.72
CA ARG A 88 9.04 -4.79 -21.01
C ARG A 88 7.58 -5.22 -20.92
N TRP A 89 6.64 -4.27 -20.83
CA TRP A 89 5.22 -4.54 -20.61
C TRP A 89 4.36 -4.36 -21.85
N GLU A 90 4.92 -3.97 -23.00
CA GLU A 90 4.12 -3.72 -24.21
C GLU A 90 3.36 -4.98 -24.66
N TRP A 91 3.93 -6.17 -24.43
CA TRP A 91 3.26 -7.43 -24.75
C TRP A 91 1.91 -7.57 -24.04
N THR A 92 1.71 -6.98 -22.86
CA THR A 92 0.43 -7.06 -22.14
C THR A 92 -0.70 -6.30 -22.84
N THR A 93 -0.36 -5.29 -23.64
CA THR A 93 -1.31 -4.56 -24.48
C THR A 93 -1.56 -5.27 -25.80
N LEU A 94 -0.53 -5.91 -26.37
CA LEU A 94 -0.63 -6.66 -27.62
C LEU A 94 -1.34 -8.01 -27.45
N TYR A 95 -1.16 -8.65 -26.29
CA TYR A 95 -1.64 -9.99 -25.98
C TYR A 95 -2.30 -10.05 -24.59
N PRO A 96 -3.38 -9.27 -24.34
CA PRO A 96 -4.01 -9.19 -23.03
C PRO A 96 -4.55 -10.54 -22.55
N SER A 97 -4.93 -11.44 -23.47
CA SER A 97 -5.41 -12.78 -23.14
C SER A 97 -4.36 -13.65 -22.46
N LEU A 98 -3.07 -13.34 -22.57
CA LEU A 98 -1.96 -14.12 -22.00
C LEU A 98 -1.55 -13.66 -20.59
N ILE A 99 -2.19 -12.61 -20.05
CA ILE A 99 -1.87 -12.09 -18.72
C ILE A 99 -2.10 -13.15 -17.65
N LYS A 100 -3.17 -13.95 -17.76
CA LYS A 100 -3.52 -15.00 -16.80
C LYS A 100 -2.49 -16.12 -16.78
N GLU A 101 -2.06 -16.57 -17.95
CA GLU A 101 -1.05 -17.60 -18.18
C GLU A 101 0.30 -17.11 -17.66
N PHE A 102 0.65 -15.84 -17.89
CA PHE A 102 1.87 -15.23 -17.36
C PHE A 102 1.89 -15.27 -15.83
N PHE A 103 0.78 -15.00 -15.18
CA PHE A 103 0.70 -15.13 -13.72
C PHE A 103 0.94 -16.57 -13.25
N LYS A 104 0.30 -17.55 -13.91
CA LYS A 104 0.42 -18.97 -13.55
C LYS A 104 1.82 -19.54 -13.77
N GLU A 105 2.48 -19.15 -14.85
CA GLU A 105 3.74 -19.77 -15.28
C GLU A 105 4.97 -19.00 -14.81
N VAL A 106 4.87 -17.68 -14.69
CA VAL A 106 6.03 -16.82 -14.35
C VAL A 106 5.95 -16.31 -12.93
N ILE A 107 4.81 -15.77 -12.50
CA ILE A 107 4.71 -15.06 -11.21
C ILE A 107 4.50 -16.02 -10.04
N ILE A 108 3.49 -16.89 -10.09
CA ILE A 108 3.13 -17.80 -8.99
C ILE A 108 4.27 -18.76 -8.63
N PRO A 109 4.98 -19.37 -9.60
CA PRO A 109 6.05 -20.32 -9.29
C PRO A 109 7.25 -19.69 -8.57
N VAL A 110 7.39 -18.35 -8.58
CA VAL A 110 8.45 -17.66 -7.82
C VAL A 110 8.20 -17.75 -6.31
N LYS A 111 6.93 -17.77 -5.88
CA LYS A 111 6.56 -17.81 -4.46
C LYS A 111 5.98 -19.15 -4.02
N GLY A 112 5.65 -20.05 -4.95
CA GLY A 112 4.97 -21.32 -4.65
C GLY A 112 3.53 -21.13 -4.13
N ARG A 113 3.01 -19.91 -4.23
CA ARG A 113 1.64 -19.49 -3.89
C ARG A 113 1.31 -18.24 -4.69
N ILE A 114 0.05 -17.85 -4.72
CA ILE A 114 -0.31 -16.55 -5.31
C ILE A 114 0.31 -15.42 -4.45
N PRO A 115 1.10 -14.53 -5.05
CA PRO A 115 1.71 -13.40 -4.34
C PRO A 115 0.73 -12.27 -4.07
N THR A 116 0.97 -11.51 -3.00
CA THR A 116 0.25 -10.27 -2.72
C THR A 116 0.64 -9.17 -3.71
N LEU A 117 -0.20 -8.14 -3.83
CA LEU A 117 0.06 -7.00 -4.72
C LEU A 117 1.42 -6.33 -4.45
N ASN A 118 1.84 -6.24 -3.19
CA ASN A 118 3.13 -5.65 -2.84
C ASN A 118 4.28 -6.57 -3.23
N GLU A 119 4.16 -7.88 -3.01
CA GLU A 119 5.18 -8.84 -3.45
C GLU A 119 5.38 -8.83 -4.97
N ILE A 120 4.30 -8.69 -5.74
CA ILE A 120 4.39 -8.56 -7.21
C ILE A 120 5.12 -7.28 -7.61
N LYS A 121 4.84 -6.16 -6.93
CA LYS A 121 5.54 -4.89 -7.16
C LYS A 121 7.04 -5.04 -6.84
N ASP A 122 7.37 -5.68 -5.73
CA ASP A 122 8.76 -5.89 -5.28
C ASP A 122 9.52 -6.84 -6.21
N MET A 123 8.82 -7.80 -6.82
CA MET A 123 9.36 -8.66 -7.89
C MET A 123 9.55 -7.92 -9.24
N GLY A 124 9.17 -6.65 -9.32
CA GLY A 124 9.30 -5.83 -10.52
C GLY A 124 8.14 -5.94 -11.52
N TYR A 125 7.10 -6.74 -11.23
CA TYR A 125 5.96 -6.97 -12.14
C TYR A 125 4.84 -5.92 -12.01
N ARG A 126 5.15 -4.73 -11.49
CA ARG A 126 4.17 -3.64 -11.32
C ARG A 126 3.48 -3.24 -12.63
N GLY A 127 4.17 -3.38 -13.77
CA GLY A 127 3.64 -3.04 -15.08
C GLY A 127 2.48 -3.92 -15.52
N VAL A 128 2.57 -5.24 -15.30
CA VAL A 128 1.49 -6.19 -15.64
C VAL A 128 0.21 -5.85 -14.87
N ILE A 129 0.35 -5.52 -13.58
CA ILE A 129 -0.79 -5.15 -12.73
C ILE A 129 -1.49 -3.91 -13.29
N ARG A 130 -0.75 -2.88 -13.72
CA ARG A 130 -1.34 -1.63 -14.24
C ARG A 130 -2.24 -1.86 -15.45
N VAL A 131 -1.91 -2.82 -16.30
CA VAL A 131 -2.69 -3.14 -17.50
C VAL A 131 -3.94 -3.93 -17.17
N CYS A 132 -3.94 -4.71 -16.08
CA CYS A 132 -5.17 -5.36 -15.59
C CYS A 132 -6.25 -4.30 -15.27
N TYR A 133 -5.89 -3.19 -14.62
CA TYR A 133 -6.83 -2.14 -14.19
C TYR A 133 -7.70 -1.49 -15.29
N SER A 134 -7.43 -1.65 -16.59
CA SER A 134 -8.27 -1.06 -17.65
C SER A 134 -9.54 -1.85 -17.96
N ASP A 135 -9.48 -3.18 -17.92
CA ASP A 135 -10.57 -4.06 -18.39
C ASP A 135 -10.85 -5.27 -17.46
N TYR A 136 -9.97 -5.53 -16.49
CA TYR A 136 -10.01 -6.73 -15.64
C TYR A 136 -9.40 -6.46 -14.27
N ASP A 137 -10.21 -6.29 -13.22
CA ASP A 137 -9.67 -5.99 -11.89
C ASP A 137 -8.63 -7.05 -11.47
N TYR A 138 -7.52 -6.60 -10.89
CA TYR A 138 -6.48 -7.46 -10.37
C TYR A 138 -7.07 -8.52 -9.43
N TYR A 139 -8.06 -8.15 -8.62
CA TYR A 139 -8.73 -9.07 -7.72
C TYR A 139 -9.54 -10.14 -8.45
N ASP A 140 -10.19 -9.81 -9.56
CA ASP A 140 -10.92 -10.75 -10.40
C ASP A 140 -9.96 -11.74 -11.08
N LEU A 141 -8.83 -11.23 -11.62
CA LEU A 141 -7.76 -12.06 -12.18
C LEU A 141 -7.24 -13.08 -11.16
N ILE A 142 -6.94 -12.61 -9.95
CA ILE A 142 -6.42 -13.47 -8.89
C ILE A 142 -7.48 -14.48 -8.42
N ASN A 143 -8.75 -14.09 -8.33
CA ASN A 143 -9.83 -15.01 -7.99
C ASN A 143 -10.00 -16.11 -9.04
N ASP A 144 -9.96 -15.76 -10.32
CA ASP A 144 -10.04 -16.75 -11.40
C ASP A 144 -8.88 -17.73 -11.38
N ILE A 145 -7.65 -17.23 -11.21
CA ILE A 145 -6.47 -18.07 -11.11
C ILE A 145 -6.55 -18.96 -9.87
N SER A 146 -7.02 -18.41 -8.75
CA SER A 146 -7.23 -19.16 -7.52
C SER A 146 -8.27 -20.26 -7.70
N ASN A 147 -9.41 -19.97 -8.32
CA ASN A 147 -10.48 -20.93 -8.58
C ASN A 147 -10.01 -22.08 -9.48
N GLU A 148 -9.15 -21.80 -10.45
CA GLU A 148 -8.60 -22.84 -11.34
C GLU A 148 -7.50 -23.68 -10.68
N LEU A 149 -6.63 -23.08 -9.86
CA LEU A 149 -5.52 -23.79 -9.23
C LEU A 149 -5.91 -24.54 -7.96
N TYR A 150 -6.83 -23.99 -7.17
CA TYR A 150 -7.18 -24.49 -5.83
C TYR A 150 -8.65 -24.89 -5.69
N GLY A 151 -9.46 -24.72 -6.74
CA GLY A 151 -10.90 -24.96 -6.70
C GLY A 151 -11.68 -23.77 -6.13
N LYS A 152 -13.02 -23.84 -6.21
CA LYS A 152 -13.93 -22.76 -5.76
C LYS A 152 -13.93 -22.50 -4.25
N ASP A 153 -13.15 -23.26 -3.47
CA ASP A 153 -13.22 -23.30 -2.00
C ASP A 153 -12.23 -22.35 -1.29
N TYR A 154 -11.54 -21.46 -2.03
CA TYR A 154 -10.53 -20.56 -1.48
C TYR A 154 -10.73 -19.10 -1.90
N ASN A 155 -10.99 -18.20 -0.94
CA ASN A 155 -11.17 -16.78 -1.19
C ASN A 155 -9.81 -16.05 -1.11
N PHE A 156 -9.19 -15.83 -2.27
CA PHE A 156 -7.83 -15.31 -2.33
C PHE A 156 -7.71 -13.81 -2.04
N VAL A 157 -8.73 -13.00 -2.37
CA VAL A 157 -8.77 -11.57 -1.98
C VAL A 157 -8.54 -11.40 -0.49
N ARG A 158 -9.05 -12.36 0.30
CA ARG A 158 -9.00 -12.31 1.77
C ARG A 158 -7.96 -13.26 2.37
N ASN A 159 -7.30 -14.08 1.55
CA ASN A 159 -6.30 -15.08 1.94
C ASN A 159 -6.81 -16.07 3.00
N ILE A 160 -8.07 -16.54 2.86
CA ILE A 160 -8.71 -17.47 3.80
C ILE A 160 -9.51 -18.55 3.05
N PRO A 161 -9.42 -19.83 3.48
CA PRO A 161 -10.29 -20.90 2.95
C PRO A 161 -11.79 -20.62 3.21
N ILE A 162 -12.67 -20.92 2.26
CA ILE A 162 -14.11 -20.64 2.42
C ILE A 162 -14.71 -21.38 3.62
N HIS A 163 -14.29 -22.61 3.89
CA HIS A 163 -14.74 -23.34 5.10
C HIS A 163 -14.44 -22.58 6.40
N LYS A 164 -13.39 -21.76 6.45
CA LYS A 164 -13.11 -20.88 7.59
C LYS A 164 -14.07 -19.71 7.70
N ILE A 165 -14.54 -19.18 6.57
CA ILE A 165 -15.61 -18.16 6.56
C ILE A 165 -16.89 -18.76 7.16
N ASP A 166 -17.23 -19.98 6.76
CA ASP A 166 -18.42 -20.68 7.26
C ASP A 166 -18.30 -21.02 8.75
N GLU A 167 -17.12 -21.44 9.21
CA GLU A 167 -16.83 -21.62 10.64
C GLU A 167 -17.01 -20.32 11.45
N ILE A 168 -16.52 -19.18 10.93
CA ILE A 168 -16.71 -17.87 11.57
C ILE A 168 -18.21 -17.55 11.63
N LYS A 169 -18.93 -17.64 10.51
CA LYS A 169 -20.36 -17.33 10.44
C LYS A 169 -21.17 -18.24 11.39
N GLY A 170 -20.84 -19.52 11.47
CA GLY A 170 -21.43 -20.47 12.41
C GLY A 170 -21.15 -20.12 13.88
N ALA A 171 -19.92 -19.72 14.20
CA ALA A 171 -19.56 -19.26 15.54
C ALA A 171 -20.29 -17.97 15.92
N VAL A 172 -20.34 -16.99 15.03
CA VAL A 172 -21.04 -15.71 15.23
C VAL A 172 -22.53 -15.94 15.41
N LYS A 173 -23.17 -16.78 14.58
CA LYS A 173 -24.58 -17.17 14.75
C LYS A 173 -24.87 -17.67 16.17
N ASN A 174 -24.05 -18.59 16.66
CA ASN A 174 -24.20 -19.16 18.00
C ASN A 174 -23.95 -18.14 19.12
N ILE A 175 -22.96 -17.27 18.94
CA ILE A 175 -22.64 -16.18 19.87
C ILE A 175 -23.81 -15.19 19.94
N THR A 176 -24.29 -14.70 18.80
CA THR A 176 -25.36 -13.73 18.70
C THR A 176 -26.66 -14.29 19.27
N SER A 177 -26.97 -15.56 18.98
CA SER A 177 -28.12 -16.24 19.58
C SER A 177 -28.03 -16.24 21.12
N LYS A 178 -26.91 -16.69 21.70
CA LYS A 178 -26.73 -16.70 23.17
C LYS A 178 -26.76 -15.29 23.77
N PHE A 179 -26.21 -14.30 23.09
CA PHE A 179 -26.25 -12.92 23.54
C PHE A 179 -27.68 -12.37 23.57
N ILE A 180 -28.45 -12.58 22.51
CA ILE A 180 -29.83 -12.10 22.41
C ILE A 180 -30.73 -12.81 23.42
N THR A 181 -30.67 -14.15 23.49
CA THR A 181 -31.62 -14.94 24.29
C THR A 181 -31.24 -15.08 25.75
N LYS A 182 -29.94 -15.18 26.06
CA LYS A 182 -29.43 -15.46 27.42
C LYS A 182 -28.66 -14.28 28.03
N LYS A 183 -28.53 -13.16 27.31
CA LYS A 183 -27.69 -12.01 27.71
C LYS A 183 -26.25 -12.41 28.04
N GLN A 184 -25.77 -13.48 27.40
CA GLN A 184 -24.41 -13.98 27.60
C GLN A 184 -23.44 -13.22 26.68
N TYR A 185 -22.54 -12.46 27.28
CA TYR A 185 -21.50 -11.74 26.53
C TYR A 185 -20.49 -12.71 25.91
N PRO A 186 -20.08 -12.50 24.65
CA PRO A 186 -19.04 -13.30 24.03
C PRO A 186 -17.66 -13.08 24.66
N ARG A 187 -16.78 -14.07 24.41
CA ARG A 187 -15.34 -13.90 24.60
C ARG A 187 -14.79 -12.84 23.63
N SER A 188 -13.58 -12.35 23.88
CA SER A 188 -12.91 -11.39 23.00
C SER A 188 -12.75 -11.95 21.58
N ILE A 189 -12.78 -11.06 20.59
CA ILE A 189 -12.50 -11.36 19.19
C ILE A 189 -11.12 -12.01 19.06
N ASN A 190 -10.10 -11.50 19.75
CA ASN A 190 -8.76 -12.12 19.76
C ASN A 190 -8.78 -13.59 20.19
N TYR A 191 -9.55 -13.93 21.22
CA TYR A 191 -9.68 -15.31 21.67
C TYR A 191 -10.42 -16.17 20.63
N LEU A 192 -11.49 -15.64 20.05
CA LEU A 192 -12.31 -16.36 19.08
C LEU A 192 -11.57 -16.57 17.75
N SER A 193 -10.83 -15.57 17.28
CA SER A 193 -10.01 -15.66 16.06
C SER A 193 -8.88 -16.67 16.24
N ALA A 194 -8.17 -16.63 17.38
CA ALA A 194 -7.14 -17.61 17.71
C ALA A 194 -7.69 -19.04 17.79
N LYS A 195 -8.87 -19.21 18.41
CA LYS A 195 -9.54 -20.52 18.50
C LYS A 195 -9.91 -21.10 17.13
N LEU A 196 -10.25 -20.25 16.15
CA LEU A 196 -10.58 -20.68 14.79
C LEU A 196 -9.36 -20.76 13.86
N GLY A 197 -8.18 -20.34 14.33
CA GLY A 197 -6.96 -20.30 13.52
C GLY A 197 -7.01 -19.25 12.41
N VAL A 198 -7.69 -18.13 12.64
CA VAL A 198 -7.82 -17.01 11.69
C VAL A 198 -7.28 -15.71 12.29
N SER A 199 -6.92 -14.76 11.44
CA SER A 199 -6.50 -13.43 11.91
C SER A 199 -7.67 -12.71 12.62
N TRP A 200 -7.34 -11.81 13.54
CA TRP A 200 -8.35 -10.98 14.21
C TRP A 200 -9.16 -10.17 13.21
N THR A 201 -8.49 -9.56 12.23
CA THR A 201 -9.13 -8.73 11.18
C THR A 201 -10.13 -9.55 10.37
N THR A 202 -9.73 -10.76 9.96
CA THR A 202 -10.60 -11.69 9.22
C THR A 202 -11.85 -12.05 10.02
N PHE A 203 -11.70 -12.38 11.31
CA PHE A 203 -12.84 -12.68 12.17
C PHE A 203 -13.75 -11.46 12.32
N PHE A 204 -13.18 -10.28 12.53
CA PHE A 204 -13.89 -9.02 12.70
C PHE A 204 -14.74 -8.67 11.46
N GLU A 205 -14.14 -8.71 10.27
CA GLU A 205 -14.80 -8.42 8.99
C GLU A 205 -15.99 -9.35 8.77
N HIS A 206 -15.77 -10.67 8.85
CA HIS A 206 -16.83 -11.63 8.59
C HIS A 206 -17.90 -11.68 9.69
N THR A 207 -17.58 -11.25 10.91
CA THR A 207 -18.58 -11.02 11.96
C THR A 207 -19.50 -9.85 11.60
N ASN A 208 -18.93 -8.73 11.15
CA ASN A 208 -19.73 -7.58 10.73
C ASN A 208 -20.61 -7.91 9.53
N GLU A 209 -20.06 -8.56 8.51
CA GLU A 209 -20.83 -9.01 7.34
C GLU A 209 -22.00 -9.89 7.76
N TYR A 210 -21.75 -10.93 8.57
CA TYR A 210 -22.81 -11.80 9.05
C TYR A 210 -23.93 -11.03 9.76
N LEU A 211 -23.59 -10.08 10.64
CA LEU A 211 -24.58 -9.32 11.39
C LEU A 211 -25.37 -8.34 10.52
N VAL A 212 -24.70 -7.71 9.55
CA VAL A 212 -25.34 -6.82 8.58
C VAL A 212 -26.30 -7.61 7.70
N ASP A 213 -25.87 -8.76 7.18
CA ASP A 213 -26.67 -9.61 6.29
C ASP A 213 -27.93 -10.15 6.99
N ASN A 214 -27.84 -10.48 8.28
CA ASN A 214 -28.94 -11.14 9.00
C ASN A 214 -29.85 -10.18 9.78
N TYR A 215 -29.36 -9.00 10.17
CA TYR A 215 -30.11 -8.06 11.02
C TYR A 215 -30.27 -6.68 10.41
N GLY A 216 -29.65 -6.41 9.25
CA GLY A 216 -29.61 -5.11 8.59
C GLY A 216 -28.51 -4.21 9.15
N SER A 217 -28.01 -3.28 8.34
CA SER A 217 -26.84 -2.44 8.65
C SER A 217 -26.88 -1.78 10.03
N LYS A 218 -27.95 -1.05 10.34
CA LYS A 218 -28.08 -0.33 11.63
C LYS A 218 -28.06 -1.26 12.84
N LYS A 219 -28.91 -2.30 12.82
CA LYS A 219 -29.08 -3.22 13.95
C LYS A 219 -27.90 -4.18 14.08
N GLY A 220 -27.29 -4.58 12.97
CA GLY A 220 -26.08 -5.40 12.93
C GLY A 220 -24.90 -4.72 13.63
N LEU A 221 -24.64 -3.45 13.29
CA LEU A 221 -23.56 -2.66 13.91
C LEU A 221 -23.83 -2.37 15.40
N GLU A 222 -25.09 -2.16 15.77
CA GLU A 222 -25.50 -2.00 17.17
C GLU A 222 -25.26 -3.29 17.96
N LEU A 223 -25.70 -4.44 17.44
CA LEU A 223 -25.46 -5.74 18.06
C LEU A 223 -23.97 -6.03 18.20
N PHE A 224 -23.17 -5.73 17.18
CA PHE A 224 -21.72 -5.87 17.24
C PHE A 224 -21.13 -5.06 18.39
N SER A 225 -21.52 -3.78 18.49
CA SER A 225 -21.06 -2.86 19.54
C SER A 225 -21.48 -3.31 20.94
N LEU A 226 -22.66 -3.89 21.08
CA LEU A 226 -23.18 -4.41 22.35
C LEU A 226 -22.52 -5.72 22.77
N MET A 227 -22.17 -6.58 21.81
CA MET A 227 -21.51 -7.86 22.07
C MET A 227 -20.03 -7.68 22.44
N TRP A 228 -19.33 -6.72 21.81
CA TRP A 228 -17.92 -6.44 22.08
C TRP A 228 -17.67 -4.98 22.48
N PRO A 229 -18.25 -4.50 23.60
CA PRO A 229 -18.24 -3.09 23.97
C PRO A 229 -16.85 -2.54 24.36
N TYR A 230 -15.88 -3.42 24.60
CA TYR A 230 -14.54 -3.09 25.11
C TYR A 230 -13.40 -3.27 24.09
N GLN A 231 -13.67 -3.76 22.88
CA GLN A 231 -12.61 -4.26 22.01
C GLN A 231 -12.06 -3.29 20.97
N ASP A 232 -12.50 -2.03 20.90
CA ASP A 232 -11.72 -0.94 20.26
C ASP A 232 -12.41 0.42 20.38
N MET A 233 -13.73 0.46 20.51
CA MET A 233 -14.45 1.73 20.52
C MET A 233 -14.28 2.58 21.79
N LYS A 234 -13.96 2.02 22.97
CA LYS A 234 -13.78 2.83 24.19
C LYS A 234 -12.42 3.51 24.21
N ILE A 235 -11.35 2.81 23.81
CA ILE A 235 -10.01 3.39 23.65
C ILE A 235 -9.98 4.34 22.44
N GLN A 236 -10.67 4.01 21.33
CA GLN A 236 -10.83 4.95 20.22
C GLN A 236 -11.71 6.15 20.58
N LYS A 237 -12.82 5.99 21.32
CA LYS A 237 -13.65 7.14 21.76
C LYS A 237 -12.94 7.98 22.81
N ILE A 238 -12.19 7.38 23.73
CA ILE A 238 -11.35 8.10 24.69
C ILE A 238 -10.22 8.80 23.93
N GLY A 239 -9.54 8.10 23.02
CA GLY A 239 -8.51 8.66 22.14
C GLY A 239 -9.03 9.81 21.30
N ILE A 240 -10.21 9.69 20.68
CA ILE A 240 -10.89 10.76 19.94
C ILE A 240 -11.26 11.92 20.86
N LYS A 241 -11.81 11.67 22.05
CA LYS A 241 -12.15 12.73 23.02
C LYS A 241 -10.92 13.46 23.53
N VAL A 242 -9.85 12.73 23.86
CA VAL A 242 -8.55 13.27 24.27
C VAL A 242 -7.92 14.05 23.11
N HIS A 243 -8.01 13.54 21.89
CA HIS A 243 -7.53 14.21 20.68
C HIS A 243 -8.28 15.52 20.41
N ILE A 244 -9.61 15.54 20.53
CA ILE A 244 -10.43 16.75 20.42
C ILE A 244 -10.01 17.75 21.49
N LEU A 245 -9.87 17.32 22.75
CA LEU A 245 -9.49 18.21 23.86
C LEU A 245 -8.08 18.81 23.67
N ILE A 246 -7.13 17.99 23.22
CA ILE A 246 -5.77 18.42 22.90
C ILE A 246 -5.79 19.43 21.74
N ASN A 247 -6.54 19.16 20.67
CA ASN A 247 -6.65 20.08 19.54
C ASN A 247 -7.31 21.41 19.94
N ASP A 248 -8.34 21.38 20.80
CA ASP A 248 -8.98 22.59 21.31
C ASP A 248 -8.02 23.41 22.18
N LEU A 249 -7.22 22.76 23.04
CA LEU A 249 -6.18 23.41 23.85
C LEU A 249 -5.08 24.04 22.99
N PHE A 250 -4.56 23.32 21.98
CA PHE A 250 -3.60 23.87 21.04
C PHE A 250 -4.16 25.05 20.24
N THR A 251 -5.45 24.98 19.86
CA THR A 251 -6.13 26.07 19.16
C THR A 251 -6.21 27.32 20.03
N LEU A 252 -6.59 27.17 21.30
CA LEU A 252 -6.65 28.27 22.26
C LEU A 252 -5.26 28.88 22.50
N PHE A 253 -4.27 28.03 22.75
CA PHE A 253 -2.88 28.46 22.99
C PHE A 253 -2.28 29.22 21.80
N LEU A 254 -2.46 28.73 20.57
CA LEU A 254 -1.95 29.40 19.36
C LEU A 254 -2.67 30.71 19.06
N LYS A 255 -3.98 30.79 19.40
CA LYS A 255 -4.78 32.02 19.29
C LYS A 255 -4.35 33.08 20.31
N GLU A 256 -4.04 32.67 21.55
CA GLU A 256 -3.54 33.57 22.61
C GLU A 256 -2.13 34.08 22.31
N LEU A 257 -1.28 33.25 21.71
CA LEU A 257 0.07 33.66 21.28
C LEU A 257 0.08 34.64 20.09
N GLY A 258 -1.10 35.07 19.60
CA GLY A 258 -1.21 36.04 18.51
C GLY A 258 -0.57 35.54 17.21
N THR A 259 -0.53 34.21 17.02
CA THR A 259 0.27 33.62 15.94
C THR A 259 -0.41 33.71 14.58
N ASP A 260 -0.37 34.91 14.00
CA ASP A 260 -0.27 35.14 12.56
C ASP A 260 1.13 34.78 12.02
N ILE A 261 1.87 33.89 12.70
CA ILE A 261 3.30 33.59 12.42
C ILE A 261 3.53 33.02 11.02
N LEU A 262 2.48 32.58 10.31
CA LEU A 262 2.61 31.92 9.00
C LEU A 262 1.77 32.57 7.89
N GLY A 263 1.16 33.74 8.12
CA GLY A 263 0.38 34.44 7.09
C GLY A 263 -0.80 33.64 6.51
N ALA A 264 -1.20 32.57 7.19
CA ALA A 264 -2.17 31.59 6.71
C ALA A 264 -3.18 31.26 7.80
N PRO A 265 -4.49 31.20 7.48
CA PRO A 265 -5.49 30.78 8.43
C PRO A 265 -5.28 29.31 8.81
N ILE A 266 -4.96 29.06 10.07
CA ILE A 266 -4.90 27.70 10.61
C ILE A 266 -6.33 27.13 10.63
N LYS A 267 -6.61 26.15 9.77
CA LYS A 267 -7.87 25.42 9.75
C LYS A 267 -7.70 24.05 10.41
N PHE A 268 -8.48 23.80 11.46
CA PHE A 268 -8.53 22.50 12.12
C PHE A 268 -9.72 21.68 11.60
N TYR A 269 -9.46 20.42 11.25
CA TYR A 269 -10.51 19.45 10.94
C TYR A 269 -10.92 18.74 12.23
N ARG A 270 -12.20 18.89 12.61
CA ARG A 270 -12.79 18.21 13.78
C ARG A 270 -13.01 16.71 13.55
N GLU A 271 -13.02 16.26 12.30
CA GLU A 271 -13.34 14.88 11.94
C GLU A 271 -12.07 14.06 11.65
N PRO A 272 -11.93 12.86 12.23
CA PRO A 272 -10.84 11.97 11.89
C PRO A 272 -10.97 11.53 10.43
N LEU A 273 -10.01 11.92 9.60
CA LEU A 273 -9.94 11.44 8.22
C LEU A 273 -9.43 10.00 8.20
N ILE A 274 -10.27 9.07 7.77
CA ILE A 274 -9.91 7.67 7.57
C ILE A 274 -9.07 7.59 6.29
N PHE A 275 -7.76 7.39 6.42
CA PHE A 275 -6.91 7.07 5.28
C PHE A 275 -6.93 5.57 5.00
N SER A 276 -7.15 5.21 3.74
CA SER A 276 -7.56 3.90 3.24
C SER A 276 -6.60 2.73 3.50
N ASN A 277 -5.49 2.89 4.21
CA ASN A 277 -4.59 1.77 4.52
C ASN A 277 -3.82 1.85 5.85
N ARG A 278 -4.03 2.86 6.71
CA ARG A 278 -3.50 2.91 8.08
C ARG A 278 -4.39 3.82 8.92
N PHE A 279 -4.87 3.32 10.07
CA PHE A 279 -5.31 4.22 11.14
C PHE A 279 -4.04 4.90 11.69
N HIS A 280 -3.86 6.18 11.39
CA HIS A 280 -2.89 7.02 12.09
C HIS A 280 -3.65 7.78 13.18
N PRO A 281 -3.43 7.48 14.47
CA PRO A 281 -4.10 8.21 15.55
C PRO A 281 -3.58 9.64 15.73
N ASP A 282 -2.47 10.01 15.09
CA ASP A 282 -1.69 11.17 15.54
C ASP A 282 -1.28 12.07 14.37
N GLY A 283 -1.81 13.29 14.34
CA GLY A 283 -1.30 14.37 13.50
C GLY A 283 -2.15 15.64 13.56
N LEU A 284 -1.57 16.73 14.07
CA LEU A 284 -2.05 18.09 13.85
C LEU A 284 -1.71 18.48 12.40
N ILE A 285 -2.70 18.80 11.56
CA ILE A 285 -2.42 19.27 10.18
C ILE A 285 -2.37 20.80 10.20
N LEU A 286 -1.18 21.36 10.01
CA LEU A 286 -0.98 22.81 9.82
C LEU A 286 -0.95 23.10 8.32
N LEU A 287 -1.93 23.86 7.83
CA LEU A 287 -1.89 24.43 6.49
C LEU A 287 -1.17 25.76 6.55
N THR A 288 0.07 25.80 6.09
CA THR A 288 0.74 27.07 5.77
C THR A 288 0.42 27.41 4.32
N SER A 289 0.16 28.69 4.06
CA SER A 289 -0.28 29.18 2.75
C SER A 289 0.82 28.94 1.72
N ASN A 290 0.67 27.82 1.01
CA ASN A 290 1.42 27.32 -0.16
C ASN A 290 2.19 26.01 0.02
N ASN A 291 2.12 25.29 1.15
CA ASN A 291 2.55 23.88 1.22
C ASN A 291 1.89 23.09 2.35
N LEU A 292 1.43 21.87 2.03
CA LEU A 292 1.00 20.88 3.02
C LEU A 292 2.22 20.40 3.80
N SER A 293 2.38 20.89 5.03
CA SER A 293 3.45 20.48 5.94
C SER A 293 2.83 19.62 7.03
N PHE A 294 3.16 18.32 7.07
CA PHE A 294 2.75 17.46 8.19
C PHE A 294 3.69 17.69 9.37
N LEU A 295 3.18 18.32 10.43
CA LEU A 295 3.89 18.36 11.71
C LEU A 295 3.47 17.12 12.52
N LYS A 296 4.36 16.12 12.59
CA LYS A 296 4.13 14.94 13.43
C LYS A 296 4.49 15.29 14.86
N VAL A 297 3.51 15.69 15.66
CA VAL A 297 3.67 15.82 17.12
C VAL A 297 3.48 14.43 17.72
N ILE A 298 4.56 13.83 18.25
CA ILE A 298 4.49 12.58 19.01
C ILE A 298 4.30 12.94 20.48
N ILE A 299 3.10 12.71 21.01
CA ILE A 299 2.84 12.82 22.45
C ILE A 299 3.07 11.44 23.06
N ASN A 300 4.19 11.27 23.77
CA ASN A 300 4.45 10.07 24.56
C ASN A 300 3.68 10.17 25.88
N PHE A 301 2.64 9.36 26.05
CA PHE A 301 2.02 9.16 27.35
C PHE A 301 2.77 8.04 28.08
N SER A 302 3.66 8.42 29.00
CA SER A 302 4.15 7.49 30.02
C SER A 302 3.14 7.50 31.17
N ILE A 303 2.46 6.37 31.38
CA ILE A 303 1.62 6.18 32.56
C ILE A 303 2.54 5.68 33.68
N THR A 304 2.78 6.53 34.69
CA THR A 304 3.26 6.14 36.03
C THR A 304 2.08 5.98 36.96
#